data_AF-A0A6J2KNA0-F1
#
_entry.id   AF-A0A6J2KNA0-F1
#
_cell.length_a   1.000
_cell.length_b   1.000
_cell.length_c   1.000
_cell.angle_alpha   90.00
_cell.angle_beta   90.00
_cell.angle_gamma   90.00
#
_symmetry.space_group_name_H-M   'P 1'
#
loop_
_entity.id
_entity.type
_entity.pdbx_description
1 polymer ?
#
loop_
_entity_poly.entity_id
_entity_poly.type
_entity_poly.pdbx_seq_one_letter_code
_entity_poly.pdbx_strand_id
1 'polypeptide(L)'
;MLERMQRFQKPLSHVLADSTDTESISGTEWSKVDCLLKVMKPLYDATQISCGVKYLTLSMVKPLLFGIINGLNSIEFDYDDSSERGQEFTDNILNGLEVRFCEVDRDIIFKKSTYLDPRYENYFYKEEEVKQIEEDIKLEIVRFLMPGDDSQELNVLTREPSGNQYTGFWSFMKKPTVNAREKNLETLRNEISQEIVVYLNCGLISPQQDPLVASTYPPTHTNTQ
;
A
#
# COMPACT_ATOMS: atom_id res chain seq x y z
N MET A 1 -7.72 11.86 21.29
CA MET A 1 -7.68 12.43 22.65
C MET A 1 -7.27 13.90 22.63
N LEU A 2 -6.13 14.23 22.01
CA LEU A 2 -5.65 15.62 21.87
C LEU A 2 -6.63 16.51 21.11
N GLU A 3 -7.25 16.03 20.03
CA GLU A 3 -8.29 16.77 19.30
C GLU A 3 -9.51 17.09 20.18
N ARG A 4 -9.88 16.15 21.06
CA ARG A 4 -10.94 16.35 22.05
C ARG A 4 -10.53 17.39 23.09
N MET A 5 -9.26 17.39 23.50
CA MET A 5 -8.72 18.38 24.43
C MET A 5 -8.73 19.78 23.81
N GLN A 6 -8.32 19.92 22.55
CA GLN A 6 -8.41 21.18 21.80
C GLN A 6 -9.86 21.66 21.66
N ARG A 7 -10.80 20.76 21.36
CA ARG A 7 -12.24 21.07 21.32
C ARG A 7 -12.76 21.61 22.65
N PHE A 8 -12.23 21.12 23.77
CA PHE A 8 -12.57 21.57 25.12
C PHE A 8 -11.63 22.63 25.68
N GLN A 9 -10.80 23.29 24.86
CA GLN A 9 -9.84 24.29 25.32
C GLN A 9 -10.50 25.36 26.21
N LYS A 10 -11.57 26.01 25.73
CA LYS A 10 -12.29 27.05 26.48
C LYS A 10 -12.85 26.58 27.83
N PRO A 11 -13.68 25.52 27.89
CA PRO A 11 -14.20 25.04 29.17
C PRO A 11 -13.11 24.49 30.08
N LEU A 12 -12.07 23.86 29.53
CA LEU A 12 -10.97 23.33 30.34
C LEU A 12 -10.14 24.46 30.96
N SER A 13 -9.79 25.49 30.19
CA SER A 13 -9.10 26.68 30.72
C SER A 13 -9.92 27.38 31.80
N HIS A 14 -11.25 27.43 31.67
CA HIS A 14 -12.12 28.02 32.70
C HIS A 14 -12.15 27.19 33.99
N VAL A 15 -12.27 25.87 33.88
CA VAL A 15 -12.28 24.97 35.05
C VAL A 15 -10.92 24.98 35.75
N LEU A 16 -9.83 24.97 35.00
CA LEU A 16 -8.47 25.02 35.56
C LEU A 16 -8.13 26.37 36.20
N ALA A 17 -8.73 27.46 35.71
CA ALA A 17 -8.58 28.77 36.33
C ALA A 17 -9.33 28.90 37.67
N ASP A 18 -10.41 28.13 37.85
CA ASP A 18 -11.23 28.12 39.07
C ASP A 18 -10.67 27.18 40.17
N SER A 19 -9.86 26.19 39.77
CA SER A 19 -9.18 25.29 40.69
C SER A 19 -7.90 25.90 41.28
N THR A 20 -7.76 25.88 42.61
CA THR A 20 -6.54 26.35 43.31
C THR A 20 -5.38 25.35 43.29
N ASP A 21 -5.66 24.10 42.94
CA ASP A 21 -4.73 22.97 43.13
C ASP A 21 -4.00 22.56 41.84
N THR A 22 -4.33 23.16 40.69
CA THR A 22 -3.73 22.79 39.39
C THR A 22 -3.31 24.00 38.60
N GLU A 23 -2.09 23.97 38.05
CA GLU A 23 -1.61 24.99 37.12
C GLU A 23 -2.43 24.99 35.83
N SER A 24 -2.79 26.18 35.36
CA SER A 24 -3.52 26.35 34.10
C SER A 24 -2.63 26.11 32.90
N ILE A 25 -3.15 25.45 31.86
CA ILE A 25 -2.45 25.26 30.59
C ILE A 25 -2.28 26.63 29.89
N SER A 26 -1.03 27.00 29.67
CA SER A 26 -0.61 28.25 29.04
C SER A 26 -0.90 28.28 27.53
N GLY A 27 -0.93 29.48 26.94
CA GLY A 27 -1.15 29.65 25.51
C GLY A 27 -0.10 28.93 24.65
N THR A 28 1.17 28.89 25.10
CA THR A 28 2.25 28.20 24.39
C THR A 28 2.09 26.68 24.42
N GLU A 29 1.57 26.12 25.50
CA GLU A 29 1.24 24.69 25.59
C GLU A 29 0.07 24.32 24.67
N TRP A 30 -0.94 25.18 24.54
CA TRP A 30 -2.00 24.99 23.55
C TRP A 30 -1.47 25.03 22.10
N SER A 31 -0.53 25.93 21.80
CA SER A 31 0.15 25.95 20.49
C SER A 31 0.93 24.66 20.23
N LYS A 32 1.62 24.10 21.22
CA LYS A 32 2.29 22.79 21.10
C LYS A 32 1.31 21.67 20.80
N VAL A 33 0.13 21.68 21.41
CA VAL A 33 -0.93 20.68 21.15
C VAL A 33 -1.45 20.79 19.71
N ASP A 34 -1.66 22.01 19.22
CA ASP A 34 -2.08 22.23 17.82
C ASP A 34 -1.01 21.75 16.83
N CYS A 35 0.25 22.04 17.12
CA CYS A 35 1.40 21.57 16.36
C CYS A 35 1.47 20.04 16.29
N LEU A 36 1.32 19.35 17.44
CA LEU A 36 1.27 17.88 17.50
C LEU A 36 0.09 17.32 16.71
N LEU A 37 -1.08 17.96 16.75
CA LEU A 37 -2.24 17.53 15.98
C LEU A 37 -2.01 17.60 14.47
N LYS A 38 -1.33 18.65 13.98
CA LYS A 38 -0.94 18.77 12.57
C LYS A 38 -0.03 17.62 12.16
N VAL A 39 1.00 17.32 12.96
CA VAL A 39 1.95 16.22 12.67
C VAL A 39 1.29 14.84 12.75
N MET A 40 0.35 14.64 13.68
CA MET A 40 -0.36 13.37 13.83
C MET A 40 -1.44 13.14 12.77
N LYS A 41 -1.88 14.18 12.05
CA LYS A 41 -2.99 14.11 11.10
C LYS A 41 -2.71 13.16 9.90
N PRO A 42 -1.55 13.22 9.21
CA PRO A 42 -1.24 12.25 8.15
C PRO A 42 -1.23 10.79 8.62
N LEU A 43 -0.73 10.54 9.84
CA LEU A 43 -0.73 9.19 10.44
C LEU A 43 -2.15 8.71 10.74
N TYR A 44 -2.99 9.60 11.26
CA TYR A 44 -4.40 9.30 11.51
C TYR A 44 -5.14 8.97 10.22
N ASP A 45 -4.99 9.79 9.18
CA ASP A 45 -5.67 9.59 7.90
C ASP A 45 -5.21 8.29 7.22
N ALA A 46 -3.91 8.00 7.24
CA ALA A 46 -3.38 6.73 6.75
C ALA A 46 -3.91 5.52 7.53
N THR A 47 -4.07 5.65 8.85
CA THR A 47 -4.65 4.60 9.70
C THR A 47 -6.15 4.42 9.43
N GLN A 48 -6.89 5.50 9.21
CA GLN A 48 -8.31 5.42 8.85
C GLN A 48 -8.48 4.71 7.50
N ILE A 49 -7.62 4.98 6.53
CA ILE A 49 -7.63 4.29 5.24
C ILE A 49 -7.30 2.81 5.44
N SER A 50 -6.21 2.47 6.14
CA SER A 50 -5.79 1.08 6.30
C SER A 50 -6.78 0.24 7.12
N CYS A 51 -7.39 0.82 8.14
CA CYS A 51 -8.41 0.14 8.95
C CYS A 51 -9.81 0.18 8.34
N GLY A 52 -10.08 1.10 7.41
CA GLY A 52 -11.38 1.26 6.74
C GLY A 52 -11.58 0.31 5.56
N VAL A 53 -10.49 -0.26 5.02
CA VAL A 53 -10.54 -1.20 3.91
C VAL A 53 -10.81 -2.61 4.43
N LYS A 54 -11.70 -3.35 3.74
CA LYS A 54 -12.09 -4.72 4.12
C LYS A 54 -10.92 -5.71 4.05
N TYR A 55 -9.99 -5.50 3.12
CA TYR A 55 -8.79 -6.31 2.93
C TYR A 55 -7.58 -5.38 2.80
N LEU A 56 -6.72 -5.37 3.82
CA LEU A 56 -5.44 -4.67 3.72
C LEU A 56 -4.53 -5.46 2.76
N THR A 57 -4.31 -4.93 1.55
CA THR A 57 -3.47 -5.57 0.55
C THR A 57 -2.03 -5.06 0.65
N LEU A 58 -1.07 -5.92 0.33
CA LEU A 58 0.35 -5.57 0.34
C LEU A 58 0.67 -4.39 -0.61
N SER A 59 -0.12 -4.27 -1.68
CA SER A 59 -0.06 -3.17 -2.65
C SER A 59 -0.33 -1.78 -2.08
N MET A 60 -1.02 -1.68 -0.93
CA MET A 60 -1.35 -0.40 -0.31
C MET A 60 -0.23 0.14 0.58
N VAL A 61 0.77 -0.68 0.94
CA VAL A 61 1.80 -0.30 1.91
C VAL A 61 2.67 0.84 1.37
N LYS A 62 3.16 0.73 0.13
CA LYS A 62 4.00 1.76 -0.50
C LYS A 62 3.24 3.08 -0.73
N PRO A 63 2.01 3.09 -1.26
CA PRO A 63 1.18 4.30 -1.36
C PRO A 63 0.91 4.99 -0.01
N LEU A 64 0.59 4.22 1.04
CA LEU A 64 0.33 4.79 2.36
C LEU A 64 1.59 5.42 2.96
N LEU A 65 2.74 4.75 2.85
CA LEU A 65 4.02 5.29 3.33
C LEU A 65 4.39 6.58 2.59
N PHE A 66 4.22 6.60 1.27
CA PHE A 66 4.45 7.80 0.46
C PHE A 66 3.52 8.95 0.86
N GLY A 67 2.23 8.66 1.09
CA GLY A 67 1.26 9.64 1.54
C GLY A 67 1.59 10.24 2.91
N ILE A 68 2.03 9.41 3.87
CA ILE A 68 2.47 9.88 5.19
C ILE A 68 3.70 10.78 5.07
N ILE A 69 4.73 10.33 4.35
CA ILE A 69 5.99 11.08 4.19
C ILE A 69 5.73 12.43 3.53
N ASN A 70 4.96 12.46 2.45
CA ASN A 70 4.62 13.72 1.77
C ASN A 70 3.75 14.61 2.65
N GLY A 71 2.77 14.02 3.37
CA GLY A 71 1.94 14.75 4.31
C GLY A 71 2.76 15.44 5.38
N LEU A 72 3.74 14.74 5.96
CA LEU A 72 4.67 15.28 6.96
C LEU A 72 5.60 16.37 6.39
N ASN A 73 6.15 16.15 5.20
CA ASN A 73 7.02 17.13 4.53
C ASN A 73 6.27 18.39 4.06
N SER A 74 4.95 18.30 3.88
CA SER A 74 4.11 19.44 3.50
C SER A 74 3.69 20.33 4.67
N ILE A 75 4.03 19.94 5.92
CA ILE A 75 3.67 20.73 7.10
C ILE A 75 4.59 21.94 7.17
N GLU A 76 3.99 23.11 6.99
CA GLU A 76 4.66 24.38 7.25
C GLU A 76 4.59 24.71 8.74
N PHE A 77 5.76 25.00 9.32
CA PHE A 77 5.91 25.42 10.69
C PHE A 77 6.23 26.92 10.74
N ASP A 78 5.51 27.67 11.58
CA ASP A 78 5.80 29.10 11.81
C ASP A 78 7.12 29.28 12.58
N TYR A 79 7.79 30.43 12.49
CA TYR A 79 9.00 30.72 13.27
C TYR A 79 8.69 31.03 14.75
N ASP A 80 8.36 29.99 15.54
CA ASP A 80 8.16 30.05 17.00
C ASP A 80 8.81 28.83 17.69
N ASP A 81 9.12 28.93 18.98
CA ASP A 81 9.73 27.84 19.77
C ASP A 81 8.81 26.59 19.82
N SER A 82 7.50 26.79 19.69
CA SER A 82 6.52 25.70 19.60
C SER A 82 6.61 24.90 18.30
N SER A 83 7.14 25.52 17.24
CA SER A 83 7.36 24.92 15.92
C SER A 83 8.65 24.11 15.83
N GLU A 84 9.72 24.51 16.53
CA GLU A 84 10.97 23.74 16.59
C GLU A 84 10.72 22.32 17.12
N ARG A 85 9.91 22.21 18.17
CA ARG A 85 9.48 20.91 18.73
C ARG A 85 8.59 20.11 17.79
N GLY A 86 7.79 20.80 16.98
CA GLY A 86 6.99 20.18 15.92
C GLY A 86 7.86 19.55 14.85
N GLN A 87 8.87 20.28 14.40
CA GLN A 87 9.83 19.82 13.43
C GLN A 87 10.66 18.63 13.97
N GLU A 88 11.17 18.73 15.19
CA GLU A 88 11.86 17.62 15.87
C GLU A 88 10.98 16.37 15.94
N PHE A 89 9.68 16.54 16.23
CA PHE A 89 8.74 15.43 16.27
C PHE A 89 8.47 14.82 14.89
N THR A 90 8.33 15.65 13.86
CA THR A 90 8.23 15.19 12.46
C THR A 90 9.45 14.40 12.03
N ASP A 91 10.65 14.91 12.31
CA ASP A 91 11.91 14.24 11.95
C ASP A 91 12.04 12.89 12.66
N ASN A 92 11.66 12.82 13.94
CA ASN A 92 11.62 11.56 14.69
C ASN A 92 10.65 10.55 14.08
N ILE A 93 9.49 10.98 13.60
CA ILE A 93 8.53 10.11 12.91
C ILE A 93 9.10 9.64 11.57
N LEU A 94 9.67 10.54 10.77
CA LEU A 94 10.27 10.20 9.48
C LEU A 94 11.40 9.17 9.65
N ASN A 95 12.31 9.39 10.60
CA ASN A 95 13.36 8.44 10.95
C ASN A 95 12.79 7.10 11.44
N GLY A 96 11.73 7.13 12.26
CA GLY A 96 11.05 5.93 12.73
C GLY A 96 10.39 5.13 11.60
N LEU A 97 9.83 5.82 10.60
CA LEU A 97 9.26 5.19 9.41
C LEU A 97 10.35 4.60 8.52
N GLU A 98 11.45 5.31 8.30
CA GLU A 98 12.58 4.82 7.51
C GLU A 98 13.16 3.54 8.11
N VAL A 99 13.40 3.50 9.42
CA VAL A 99 13.93 2.31 10.10
C VAL A 99 12.97 1.12 10.05
N ARG A 100 11.66 1.36 10.17
CA ARG A 100 10.65 0.28 10.21
C ARG A 100 10.29 -0.25 8.82
N PHE A 101 10.38 0.59 7.79
CA PHE A 101 9.95 0.26 6.43
C PHE A 101 11.10 0.29 5.41
N CYS A 102 12.36 0.21 5.85
CA CYS A 102 13.54 0.25 4.98
C CYS A 102 13.55 -0.83 3.88
N GLU A 103 12.89 -1.96 4.14
CA GLU A 103 12.83 -3.09 3.21
C GLU A 103 11.69 -2.99 2.19
N VAL A 104 10.70 -2.09 2.38
CA VAL A 104 9.55 -1.99 1.46
C VAL A 104 9.99 -1.65 0.03
N ASP A 105 11.06 -0.85 -0.09
CA ASP A 105 11.64 -0.48 -1.39
C ASP A 105 12.72 -1.42 -1.90
N ARG A 106 13.13 -2.40 -1.09
CA ARG A 106 14.15 -3.39 -1.45
C ARG A 106 13.51 -4.73 -1.82
N ASP A 107 12.41 -5.07 -1.16
CA ASP A 107 11.71 -6.32 -1.33
C ASP A 107 10.88 -6.31 -2.61
N ILE A 108 11.23 -7.24 -3.49
CA ILE A 108 10.61 -7.44 -4.79
C ILE A 108 9.11 -7.77 -4.68
N ILE A 109 8.67 -8.39 -3.58
CA ILE A 109 7.27 -8.78 -3.37
C ILE A 109 6.40 -7.52 -3.21
N PHE A 110 6.87 -6.53 -2.45
CA PHE A 110 6.18 -5.24 -2.31
C PHE A 110 6.14 -4.50 -3.65
N LYS A 111 7.24 -4.51 -4.40
CA LYS A 111 7.32 -3.91 -5.74
C LYS A 111 6.32 -4.53 -6.71
N LYS A 112 6.35 -5.86 -6.84
CA LYS A 112 5.42 -6.61 -7.70
C LYS A 112 3.98 -6.40 -7.28
N SER A 113 3.69 -6.48 -5.98
CA SER A 113 2.32 -6.32 -5.47
C SER A 113 1.77 -4.92 -5.73
N THR A 114 2.58 -3.89 -5.55
CA THR A 114 2.18 -2.49 -5.81
C THR A 114 2.03 -2.24 -7.30
N TYR A 115 2.93 -2.76 -8.12
CA TYR A 115 2.88 -2.62 -9.59
C TYR A 115 1.68 -3.37 -10.21
N LEU A 116 1.37 -4.58 -9.73
CA LEU A 116 0.24 -5.39 -10.20
C LEU A 116 -1.12 -4.88 -9.71
N ASP A 117 -1.16 -3.83 -8.88
CA ASP A 117 -2.39 -3.18 -8.47
C ASP A 117 -2.71 -2.04 -9.45
N PRO A 118 -3.77 -2.16 -10.27
CA PRO A 118 -4.11 -1.16 -11.28
C PRO A 118 -4.38 0.24 -10.69
N ARG A 119 -4.68 0.34 -9.38
CA ARG A 119 -4.93 1.63 -8.70
C ARG A 119 -3.67 2.49 -8.59
N TYR A 120 -2.48 1.89 -8.69
CA TYR A 120 -1.20 2.53 -8.41
C TYR A 120 -0.25 2.49 -9.61
N GLU A 121 -0.77 2.16 -10.79
CA GLU A 121 -0.01 1.99 -12.02
C GLU A 121 0.91 3.19 -12.28
N ASN A 122 2.21 2.91 -12.42
CA ASN A 122 3.26 3.87 -12.79
C ASN A 122 3.42 5.13 -11.91
N TYR A 123 2.77 5.21 -10.74
CA TYR A 123 2.85 6.41 -9.90
C TYR A 123 4.09 6.42 -8.98
N PHE A 124 4.57 5.24 -8.59
CA PHE A 124 5.57 5.09 -7.52
C PHE A 124 6.95 4.61 -7.99
N TYR A 125 7.07 4.13 -9.23
CA TYR A 125 8.30 3.53 -9.76
C TYR A 125 8.79 4.29 -10.99
N LYS A 126 10.11 4.35 -11.16
CA LYS A 126 10.73 4.89 -12.37
C LYS A 126 10.62 3.90 -13.52
N GLU A 127 10.70 4.40 -14.75
CA GLU A 127 10.59 3.56 -15.96
C GLU A 127 11.59 2.39 -15.97
N GLU A 128 12.81 2.59 -15.46
CA GLU A 128 13.83 1.54 -15.35
C GLU A 128 13.44 0.45 -14.33
N GLU A 129 12.85 0.84 -13.19
CA GLU A 129 12.40 -0.09 -12.15
C GLU A 129 11.16 -0.87 -12.62
N VAL A 130 10.24 -0.20 -13.31
CA VAL A 130 9.08 -0.84 -13.92
C VAL A 130 9.51 -1.95 -14.88
N LYS A 131 10.49 -1.68 -15.76
CA LYS A 131 11.04 -2.69 -16.68
C LYS A 131 11.62 -3.89 -15.93
N GLN A 132 12.34 -3.68 -14.84
CA GLN A 132 12.89 -4.78 -14.02
C GLN A 132 11.77 -5.60 -13.38
N ILE A 133 10.77 -4.95 -12.80
CA ILE A 133 9.61 -5.60 -12.18
C ILE A 133 8.83 -6.43 -13.21
N GLU A 134 8.59 -5.87 -14.40
CA GLU A 134 7.91 -6.55 -15.50
C GLU A 134 8.66 -7.81 -15.96
N GLU A 135 9.99 -7.72 -16.14
CA GLU A 135 10.79 -8.88 -16.53
C GLU A 135 10.80 -9.97 -15.44
N ASP A 136 10.89 -9.59 -14.17
CA ASP A 136 10.81 -10.54 -13.07
C ASP A 136 9.44 -11.25 -12.99
N ILE A 137 8.35 -10.52 -13.25
CA ILE A 137 7.00 -11.10 -13.32
C ILE A 137 6.90 -12.06 -14.50
N LYS A 138 7.40 -11.67 -15.68
CA LYS A 138 7.41 -12.52 -16.88
C LYS A 138 8.18 -13.81 -16.61
N LEU A 139 9.36 -13.74 -15.99
CA LEU A 139 10.16 -14.91 -15.62
C LEU A 139 9.43 -15.84 -14.66
N GLU A 140 8.74 -15.30 -13.65
CA GLU A 140 7.94 -16.12 -12.73
C GLU A 140 6.77 -16.83 -13.41
N ILE A 141 6.07 -16.14 -14.31
CA ILE A 141 4.97 -16.72 -15.09
C ILE A 141 5.49 -17.82 -16.02
N VAL A 142 6.61 -17.58 -16.71
CA VAL A 142 7.25 -18.58 -17.58
C VAL A 142 7.67 -19.81 -16.79
N ARG A 143 8.29 -19.62 -15.61
CA ARG A 143 8.65 -20.72 -14.69
C ARG A 143 7.43 -21.50 -14.22
N PHE A 144 6.32 -20.82 -13.96
CA PHE A 144 5.07 -21.47 -13.55
C PHE A 144 4.45 -22.29 -14.69
N LEU A 145 4.49 -21.79 -15.92
CA LEU A 145 3.90 -22.45 -17.10
C LEU A 145 4.77 -23.59 -17.65
N MET A 146 6.09 -23.52 -17.46
CA MET A 146 7.05 -24.57 -17.81
C MET A 146 7.76 -25.07 -16.55
N PRO A 147 7.08 -25.87 -15.71
CA PRO A 147 7.76 -26.50 -14.59
C PRO A 147 8.86 -27.41 -15.17
N GLY A 148 10.11 -26.99 -15.02
CA GLY A 148 11.22 -27.94 -15.07
C GLY A 148 11.02 -28.97 -13.97
N ASP A 149 11.58 -30.17 -14.15
CA ASP A 149 11.54 -31.30 -13.20
C ASP A 149 12.26 -31.02 -11.86
N ASP A 150 12.56 -29.74 -11.56
CA ASP A 150 13.21 -29.31 -10.34
C ASP A 150 12.15 -28.83 -9.34
N SER A 151 11.71 -29.79 -8.53
CA SER A 151 11.16 -29.53 -7.21
C SER A 151 12.16 -28.71 -6.37
N GLN A 152 12.05 -27.38 -6.41
CA GLN A 152 12.58 -26.53 -5.36
C GLN A 152 11.43 -25.93 -4.57
N GLU A 153 11.34 -26.39 -3.33
CA GLU A 153 10.46 -25.90 -2.28
C GLU A 153 10.58 -24.37 -2.16
N LEU A 154 9.50 -23.68 -2.50
CA LEU A 154 9.25 -22.34 -1.97
C LEU A 154 9.14 -22.52 -0.44
N ASN A 155 9.95 -21.83 0.35
CA ASN A 155 9.95 -21.94 1.81
C ASN A 155 8.56 -21.59 2.37
N VAL A 156 7.75 -22.62 2.63
CA VAL A 156 6.43 -22.53 3.24
C VAL A 156 6.60 -22.43 4.76
N LEU A 157 6.66 -21.20 5.28
CA LEU A 157 6.27 -20.94 6.68
C LEU A 157 4.74 -20.90 6.76
N THR A 158 4.08 -22.02 6.49
CA THR A 158 2.69 -22.23 6.88
C THR A 158 2.46 -23.72 7.07
N ARG A 159 2.17 -24.11 8.31
CA ARG A 159 1.79 -25.47 8.70
C ARG A 159 0.88 -26.14 7.66
N GLU A 160 1.32 -27.27 7.16
CA GLU A 160 0.46 -28.27 6.51
C GLU A 160 -0.68 -28.68 7.45
N PRO A 161 -1.92 -28.73 6.96
CA PRO A 161 -2.81 -29.83 7.27
C PRO A 161 -2.92 -30.70 6.02
N SER A 162 -2.35 -31.89 6.15
CA SER A 162 -2.58 -33.06 5.31
C SER A 162 -4.06 -33.22 4.93
N GLY A 163 -4.36 -33.29 3.63
CA GLY A 163 -5.69 -33.64 3.15
C GLY A 163 -6.02 -33.03 1.80
N ASN A 164 -5.45 -33.58 0.74
CA ASN A 164 -5.73 -33.18 -0.64
C ASN A 164 -7.16 -33.60 -1.02
N GLN A 165 -8.08 -32.63 -1.12
CA GLN A 165 -9.23 -32.70 -2.03
C GLN A 165 -9.73 -31.29 -2.32
N TYR A 166 -9.08 -30.63 -3.28
CA TYR A 166 -9.63 -29.41 -3.87
C TYR A 166 -10.87 -29.79 -4.69
N THR A 167 -12.07 -29.43 -4.20
CA THR A 167 -13.33 -29.57 -4.96
C THR A 167 -13.78 -28.24 -5.53
N GLY A 168 -14.35 -28.23 -6.75
CA GLY A 168 -14.97 -27.06 -7.37
C GLY A 168 -14.11 -26.36 -8.43
N PHE A 169 -14.41 -25.08 -8.69
CA PHE A 169 -13.79 -24.23 -9.74
C PHE A 169 -12.26 -24.36 -9.87
N TRP A 170 -11.56 -24.52 -8.75
CA TRP A 170 -10.09 -24.69 -8.69
C TRP A 170 -9.55 -25.96 -9.36
N SER A 171 -10.37 -26.98 -9.59
CA SER A 171 -9.96 -28.16 -10.37
C SER A 171 -9.77 -27.86 -11.86
N PHE A 172 -10.39 -26.79 -12.37
CA PHE A 172 -10.26 -26.36 -13.76
C PHE A 172 -8.97 -25.57 -14.00
N MET A 173 -8.48 -24.83 -12.99
CA MET A 173 -7.26 -24.02 -13.05
C MET A 173 -5.96 -24.86 -13.10
N LYS A 174 -6.00 -26.14 -12.69
CA LYS A 174 -4.82 -27.03 -12.74
C LYS A 174 -4.53 -27.62 -14.12
N LYS A 175 -5.41 -27.45 -15.11
CA LYS A 175 -5.12 -27.88 -16.48
C LYS A 175 -4.40 -26.73 -17.17
N PRO A 176 -3.12 -26.87 -17.56
CA PRO A 176 -2.44 -25.88 -18.38
C PRO A 176 -3.30 -25.68 -19.63
N THR A 177 -3.88 -24.51 -19.82
CA THR A 177 -4.82 -24.20 -20.91
C THR A 177 -4.12 -24.10 -22.26
N VAL A 178 -2.82 -24.36 -22.32
CA VAL A 178 -2.01 -24.35 -23.54
C VAL A 178 -1.11 -25.58 -23.50
N ASN A 179 -1.13 -26.39 -24.56
CA ASN A 179 -0.09 -27.37 -24.83
C ASN A 179 1.25 -26.62 -24.98
N ALA A 180 1.93 -26.37 -23.87
CA ALA A 180 3.18 -25.60 -23.79
C ALA A 180 4.37 -26.31 -24.46
N ARG A 181 4.14 -27.46 -25.10
CA ARG A 181 5.20 -28.31 -25.63
C ARG A 181 5.85 -27.77 -26.92
N GLU A 182 5.26 -26.77 -27.57
CA GLU A 182 5.74 -26.26 -28.87
C GLU A 182 5.67 -24.72 -29.05
N LYS A 183 5.36 -23.93 -28.02
CA LYS A 183 5.41 -22.47 -28.16
C LYS A 183 6.84 -21.96 -27.98
N ASN A 184 7.33 -21.20 -28.96
CA ASN A 184 8.61 -20.48 -28.84
C ASN A 184 8.57 -19.56 -27.61
N LEU A 185 9.63 -19.59 -26.80
CA LEU A 185 9.80 -18.79 -25.59
C LEU A 185 9.53 -17.29 -25.85
N GLU A 186 9.96 -16.78 -27.00
CA GLU A 186 9.79 -15.38 -27.39
C GLU A 186 8.32 -15.07 -27.71
N THR A 187 7.60 -16.01 -28.33
CA THR A 187 6.16 -15.87 -28.59
C THR A 187 5.38 -15.86 -27.28
N LEU A 188 5.73 -16.73 -26.33
CA LEU A 188 5.10 -16.78 -25.01
C LEU A 188 5.36 -15.48 -24.21
N ARG A 189 6.59 -14.96 -24.25
CA ARG A 189 6.95 -13.69 -23.58
C ARG A 189 6.17 -12.49 -24.15
N ASN A 190 5.97 -12.47 -25.47
CA ASN A 190 5.17 -11.43 -26.12
C ASN A 190 3.68 -11.53 -25.77
N GLU A 191 3.11 -12.74 -25.73
CA GLU A 191 1.74 -12.98 -25.27
C GLU A 191 1.55 -12.53 -23.81
N ILE A 192 2.47 -12.90 -22.90
CA ILE A 192 2.42 -12.48 -21.49
C ILE A 192 2.51 -10.94 -21.38
N SER A 193 3.38 -10.31 -22.16
CA SER A 193 3.51 -8.84 -22.14
C SER A 193 2.20 -8.17 -22.58
N GLN A 194 1.51 -8.71 -23.59
CA GLN A 194 0.22 -8.19 -24.02
C GLN A 194 -0.87 -8.41 -22.95
N GLU A 195 -0.91 -9.57 -22.31
CA GLU A 195 -1.88 -9.86 -21.23
C GLU A 195 -1.64 -8.99 -19.99
N ILE A 196 -0.39 -8.73 -19.59
CA ILE A 196 -0.07 -7.80 -18.49
C ILE A 196 -0.58 -6.40 -18.81
N VAL A 197 -0.33 -5.92 -20.04
CA VAL A 197 -0.81 -4.61 -20.49
C VAL A 197 -2.35 -4.57 -20.51
N VAL A 198 -3.02 -5.62 -20.97
CA VAL A 198 -4.49 -5.71 -20.94
C VAL A 198 -5.01 -5.71 -19.51
N TYR A 199 -4.39 -6.48 -18.60
CA TYR A 199 -4.77 -6.55 -17.18
C TYR A 199 -4.63 -5.19 -16.47
N LEU A 200 -3.52 -4.48 -16.68
CA LEU A 200 -3.31 -3.15 -16.10
C LEU A 200 -4.28 -2.10 -16.67
N ASN A 201 -4.62 -2.21 -17.96
CA ASN A 201 -5.57 -1.31 -18.62
C ASN A 201 -7.05 -1.69 -18.43
N CYS A 202 -7.36 -2.83 -17.78
CA CYS A 202 -8.73 -3.26 -17.50
C CYS A 202 -9.35 -2.40 -16.37
N GLY A 203 -9.72 -1.17 -16.73
CA GLY A 203 -10.47 -0.23 -15.90
C GLY A 203 -9.66 0.34 -14.74
N LEU A 204 -9.25 1.61 -14.85
CA LEU A 204 -8.74 2.40 -13.72
C LEU A 204 -9.80 2.44 -12.61
N ILE A 205 -9.67 1.55 -11.63
CA ILE A 205 -10.52 1.54 -10.43
C ILE A 205 -10.07 2.70 -9.54
N SER A 206 -11.02 3.48 -9.02
CA SER A 206 -10.70 4.52 -8.05
C SER A 206 -9.98 3.91 -6.83
N PRO A 207 -8.98 4.57 -6.22
CA PRO A 207 -8.29 4.09 -5.03
C PRO A 207 -9.22 3.70 -3.85
N GLN A 208 -10.46 4.19 -3.88
CA GLN A 208 -11.50 3.98 -2.86
C GLN A 208 -12.45 2.80 -3.15
N GLN A 209 -12.37 2.17 -4.33
CA GLN A 209 -13.22 1.07 -4.74
C GLN A 209 -12.60 -0.30 -4.41
N ASP A 210 -13.45 -1.34 -4.32
CA ASP A 210 -13.02 -2.71 -3.99
C ASP A 210 -12.18 -3.30 -5.14
N PRO A 211 -10.90 -3.68 -4.89
CA PRO A 211 -9.99 -4.17 -5.93
C PRO A 211 -10.43 -5.51 -6.54
N LEU A 212 -11.33 -6.26 -5.92
CA LEU A 212 -11.82 -7.54 -6.44
C LEU A 212 -13.00 -7.41 -7.42
N VAL A 213 -13.55 -6.21 -7.60
CA VAL A 213 -14.70 -5.99 -8.50
C VAL A 213 -14.26 -6.01 -9.98
N ALA A 214 -13.02 -5.58 -10.30
CA ALA A 214 -12.52 -5.60 -11.68
C ALA A 214 -12.42 -7.00 -12.30
N SER A 215 -12.22 -8.05 -11.50
CA SER A 215 -12.10 -9.42 -12.01
C SER A 215 -13.42 -10.01 -12.53
N THR A 216 -14.55 -9.30 -12.42
CA THR A 216 -15.89 -9.84 -12.74
C THR A 216 -16.46 -9.41 -14.08
N TYR A 217 -15.77 -8.56 -14.85
CA TYR A 217 -16.25 -8.13 -16.17
C TYR A 217 -15.39 -8.74 -17.29
N PRO A 218 -15.94 -9.68 -18.09
CA PRO A 218 -15.29 -10.04 -19.35
C PRO A 218 -15.37 -8.85 -20.33
N PRO A 219 -14.34 -8.60 -21.16
CA PRO A 219 -14.45 -7.63 -22.24
C PRO A 219 -15.50 -8.15 -23.22
N THR A 220 -16.65 -7.50 -23.26
CA THR A 220 -17.61 -7.68 -24.34
C THR A 220 -16.96 -7.18 -25.61
N HIS A 221 -16.41 -8.08 -26.41
CA HIS A 221 -16.13 -7.82 -27.82
C HIS A 221 -17.47 -7.54 -28.52
N THR A 222 -17.86 -6.27 -28.59
CA THR A 222 -18.84 -5.81 -29.58
C THR A 222 -18.14 -5.78 -30.93
N ASN A 223 -18.12 -6.92 -31.60
CA ASN A 223 -18.04 -6.97 -33.05
C ASN A 223 -19.35 -6.37 -33.59
N THR A 224 -19.29 -5.13 -34.07
CA THR A 224 -20.28 -4.60 -35.00
C THR A 224 -19.69 -4.63 -36.39
N GLN A 225 -20.33 -5.44 -37.24
CA GLN A 225 -20.25 -5.41 -38.70
C GLN A 225 -20.64 -4.04 -39.26
#